data_AF-A0A9D9CV72-F1
#
_entry.id   AF-A0A9D9CV72-F1
#
_cell.length_a   1.000
_cell.length_b   1.000
_cell.length_c   1.000
_cell.angle_alpha   90.00
_cell.angle_beta   90.00
_cell.angle_gamma   90.00
#
_symmetry.space_group_name_H-M   'P 1'
#
loop_
_entity.id
_entity.type
_entity.pdbx_description
1 polymer ?
#
loop_
_entity_poly.entity_id
_entity_poly.type
_entity_poly.pdbx_seq_one_letter_code
_entity_poly.pdbx_strand_id
1 'polypeptide(L)' 'LERFCPLGRESRDLLEQIIDRLGLSARAYTRIIKIARTIADLSGEPHILPAHLSEAASYRFLDRRQLLEM' A
#
# COMPACT_ATOMS: atom_id res chain seq x y z
N LEU A 1 -13.03 -3.13 -3.91
CA LEU A 1 -12.03 -3.36 -2.83
C LEU A 1 -12.47 -2.71 -1.53
N GLU A 2 -12.95 -1.46 -1.54
CA GLU A 2 -13.46 -0.79 -0.33
C GLU A 2 -14.58 -1.57 0.39
N ARG A 3 -15.43 -2.31 -0.33
CA ARG A 3 -16.44 -3.20 0.26
C ARG A 3 -15.87 -4.40 1.04
N PHE A 4 -14.65 -4.83 0.73
CA PHE A 4 -14.04 -6.06 1.28
C PHE A 4 -12.84 -5.76 2.19
N CYS A 5 -12.39 -4.52 2.21
CA CYS A 5 -11.16 -4.11 2.88
C CYS A 5 -11.33 -2.64 3.32
N PRO A 6 -12.19 -2.37 4.32
CA PRO A 6 -12.35 -1.01 4.84
C PRO A 6 -11.03 -0.58 5.48
N LEU A 7 -10.52 0.58 5.04
CA LEU A 7 -9.39 1.24 5.66
C LEU A 7 -9.89 2.14 6.78
N GLY A 8 -9.22 2.11 7.93
CA GLY A 8 -9.39 3.14 8.95
C GLY A 8 -8.99 4.51 8.40
N ARG A 9 -9.43 5.59 9.07
CA ARG A 9 -9.13 6.97 8.67
C ARG A 9 -7.63 7.20 8.46
N GLU A 10 -6.81 6.80 9.43
CA GLU A 10 -5.34 6.98 9.35
C GLU A 10 -4.72 6.26 8.16
N SER A 11 -5.13 5.01 7.90
CA SER A 11 -4.67 4.23 6.76
C SER A 11 -5.11 4.85 5.42
N ARG A 12 -6.31 5.44 5.37
CA ARG A 12 -6.78 6.15 4.18
C ARG A 12 -5.97 7.43 3.94
N ASP A 13 -5.80 8.24 4.97
CA ASP A 13 -5.06 9.51 4.91
C ASP A 13 -3.60 9.28 4.50
N LEU A 14 -2.96 8.22 5.04
CA LEU A 14 -1.60 7.84 4.63
C LEU A 14 -1.55 7.38 3.17
N LEU A 15 -2.52 6.57 2.74
CA LEU A 15 -2.54 6.07 1.37
C LEU A 15 -2.70 7.23 0.37
N GLU A 16 -3.58 8.19 0.63
CA GLU A 16 -3.72 9.40 -0.20
C GLU A 16 -2.39 10.17 -0.29
N GLN A 17 -1.72 10.40 0.83
CA GLN A 17 -0.40 11.05 0.85
C GLN A 17 0.67 10.30 0.04
N ILE A 18 0.71 8.98 0.14
CA ILE A 18 1.64 8.14 -0.64
C ILE A 18 1.36 8.28 -2.14
N ILE A 19 0.09 8.26 -2.54
CA ILE A 19 -0.32 8.35 -3.94
C ILE A 19 0.03 9.72 -4.52
N ASP A 20 -0.29 10.79 -3.80
CA ASP A 20 -0.03 12.17 -4.22
C ASP A 20 1.47 12.43 -4.36
N ARG A 21 2.28 12.00 -3.37
CA ARG A 21 3.74 12.17 -3.41
C ARG A 21 4.41 11.40 -4.54
N LEU A 22 3.83 10.27 -4.95
CA LEU A 22 4.46 9.35 -5.90
C LEU A 22 3.84 9.41 -7.31
N GLY A 23 2.86 10.28 -7.54
CA GLY A 23 2.17 10.43 -8.83
C GLY A 23 1.57 9.12 -9.32
N LEU A 24 0.98 8.34 -8.40
CA LEU A 24 0.57 6.97 -8.67
C LEU A 24 -0.81 6.89 -9.33
N SER A 25 -0.93 6.00 -10.33
CA SER A 25 -2.21 5.75 -10.98
C SER A 25 -3.17 4.95 -10.08
N ALA A 26 -4.46 4.97 -10.43
CA ALA A 26 -5.48 4.14 -9.76
C ALA A 26 -5.14 2.63 -9.71
N ARG A 27 -4.34 2.15 -10.68
CA ARG A 27 -3.83 0.76 -10.67
C ARG A 27 -2.79 0.54 -9.57
N ALA A 28 -1.90 1.50 -9.37
CA ALA A 28 -0.91 1.45 -8.31
C ALA A 28 -1.56 1.53 -6.92
N TYR A 29 -2.58 2.39 -6.76
CA TYR A 29 -3.43 2.44 -5.56
C TYR A 29 -4.00 1.06 -5.20
N THR A 30 -4.63 0.41 -6.18
CA THR A 30 -5.22 -0.92 -6.00
C THR A 30 -4.17 -1.97 -5.61
N ARG A 31 -2.97 -1.91 -6.19
CA ARG A 31 -1.89 -2.85 -5.89
C ARG A 31 -1.36 -2.67 -4.48
N ILE A 32 -1.17 -1.44 -4.01
CA ILE A 32 -0.72 -1.14 -2.64
C ILE A 32 -1.69 -1.76 -1.63
N ILE A 33 -3.01 -1.58 -1.83
CA ILE A 33 -4.02 -2.15 -0.93
C ILE A 33 -3.94 -3.68 -0.89
N LYS A 34 -3.74 -4.34 -2.04
CA LYS A 34 -3.64 -5.80 -2.09
C LYS A 34 -2.41 -6.31 -1.34
N ILE A 35 -1.25 -5.70 -1.55
CA ILE A 35 -0.01 -6.07 -0.85
C ILE A 35 -0.15 -5.79 0.65
N ALA A 36 -0.67 -4.62 1.03
CA ALA A 36 -0.91 -4.27 2.43
C ALA A 36 -1.89 -5.23 3.11
N ARG A 37 -2.90 -5.75 2.38
CA ARG A 37 -3.78 -6.81 2.90
C ARG A 37 -3.00 -8.09 3.16
N THR A 38 -2.19 -8.55 2.21
CA THR A 38 -1.33 -9.72 2.41
C THR A 38 -0.39 -9.56 3.60
N ILE A 39 0.22 -8.40 3.78
CA ILE A 39 1.09 -8.12 4.94
C ILE A 39 0.31 -8.17 6.26
N ALA A 40 -0.90 -7.58 6.29
CA ALA A 40 -1.78 -7.64 7.45
C ALA A 40 -2.15 -9.10 7.79
N ASP A 41 -2.53 -9.88 6.78
CA ASP A 41 -2.90 -11.28 6.94
C ASP A 41 -1.71 -12.11 7.47
N LEU A 42 -0.49 -11.86 6.97
CA LEU A 42 0.73 -12.51 7.47
C LEU A 42 1.10 -12.10 8.90
N SER A 43 0.72 -10.89 9.31
CA SER A 43 0.94 -10.37 10.66
C SER A 43 -0.17 -10.80 11.64
N GLY A 44 -1.20 -11.52 11.17
CA GLY A 44 -2.36 -11.89 11.98
C GLY A 44 -3.29 -10.72 12.31
N GLU A 45 -3.15 -9.59 11.60
CA GLU A 45 -3.89 -8.36 11.85
C GLU A 45 -5.19 -8.32 11.04
N PRO A 46 -6.37 -8.16 11.68
CA PRO A 46 -7.65 -8.12 10.96
C PRO A 46 -7.80 -6.86 10.09
N HIS A 47 -7.07 -5.81 10.42
CA HIS A 47 -7.16 -4.50 9.77
C HIS A 47 -5.85 -4.10 9.11
N ILE A 48 -5.95 -3.37 7.99
CA ILE A 48 -4.76 -2.73 7.40
C ILE A 48 -4.42 -1.52 8.25
N LEU A 49 -3.25 -1.58 8.88
CA LEU A 49 -2.65 -0.50 9.62
C LEU A 49 -1.75 0.36 8.71
N PRO A 50 -1.42 1.60 9.11
CA PRO A 50 -0.50 2.46 8.38
C PRO A 50 0.86 1.81 8.09
N ALA A 51 1.34 0.94 8.99
CA ALA A 51 2.58 0.19 8.82
C ALA A 51 2.55 -0.72 7.58
N HIS A 52 1.47 -1.49 7.39
CA HIS A 52 1.32 -2.39 6.23
C HIS A 52 1.30 -1.62 4.91
N LEU A 53 0.72 -0.41 4.88
CA LEU A 53 0.71 0.45 3.70
C LEU A 53 2.10 1.00 3.38
N SER A 54 2.85 1.39 4.42
CA SER A 54 4.22 1.90 4.28
C SER A 54 5.17 0.83 3.74
N GLU A 55 5.03 -0.40 4.22
CA GLU A 55 5.78 -1.56 3.74
C GLU A 55 5.37 -1.93 2.30
N ALA A 56 4.07 -2.00 2.01
CA ALA A 56 3.56 -2.24 0.66
C ALA A 56 4.07 -1.20 -0.36
N ALA A 57 4.12 0.08 0.04
CA ALA A 57 4.66 1.14 -0.80
C ALA A 57 6.18 0.99 -1.00
N SER A 58 6.92 0.58 0.05
CA SER A 58 8.37 0.35 0.01
C SER A 58 8.78 -0.71 -1.01
N TYR A 59 8.02 -1.81 -1.13
CA TYR A 59 8.25 -2.83 -2.16
C TYR A 59 8.17 -2.28 -3.59
N ARG A 60 7.37 -1.23 -3.82
CA ARG A 60 7.29 -0.58 -5.13
C ARG A 60 8.51 0.29 -5.43
N PHE A 61 9.14 0.87 -4.41
CA PHE A 61 10.43 1.55 -4.58
C PHE A 61 11.56 0.55 -4.86
N LEU A 62 11.51 -0.63 -4.22
CA LEU A 62 12.39 -1.75 -4.55
C LEU A 62 12.22 -2.17 -6.01
N ASP A 63 11.00 -2.44 -6.46
CA ASP A 63 10.70 -2.77 -7.88
C ASP A 63 11.20 -1.67 -8.84
N ARG A 64 11.05 -0.38 -8.48
CA ARG A 64 11.52 0.73 -9.32
C ARG A 64 13.04 0.89 -9.31
N ARG A 65 13.70 0.71 -8.17
CA ARG A 65 15.18 0.72 -8.09
C ARG A 65 15.76 -0.43 -8.90
N GLN A 66 15.17 -1.61 -8.81
CA GLN A 66 15.61 -2.78 -9.57
C GLN A 66 15.51 -2.57 -11.09
N LEU A 67 14.58 -1.74 -11.56
CA LEU A 67 14.48 -1.33 -12.98
C LEU A 67 15.46 -0.23 -13.40
N LEU A 68 16.02 0.54 -12.46
CA LEU A 68 16.98 1.62 -12.72
C LEU A 68 18.44 1.16 -12.59
N GLU A 69 18.66 0.02 -11.93
CA GLU A 69 19.97 -0.61 -11.73
C GLU A 69 20.26 -1.70 -12.80
N MET A 70 19.40 -1.84 -13.82
CA MET A 70 19.57 -2.69 -15.01
C MET A 70 19.87 -1.86 -16.24
#